data_AF-D9SQ30-F1
#
_entry.id   AF-D9SQ30-F1
#
_cell.length_a   1.000
_cell.length_b   1.000
_cell.length_c   1.000
_cell.angle_alpha   90.00
_cell.angle_beta   90.00
_cell.angle_gamma   90.00
#
_symmetry.space_group_name_H-M   'P 1'
#
loop_
_entity.id
_entity.type
_entity.pdbx_description
1 polymer ?
#
loop_
_entity_poly.entity_id
_entity_poly.type
_entity_poly.pdbx_seq_one_letter_code
_entity_poly.pdbx_strand_id
1 'polypeptide(L)'
;MECKSVLFKVVEMKVDEVHSFEIGQSVQVSVNGNRFSQKIVSRIEVVKREFDDKANIFIDIFMGNLNLCTVIAREDYILDIYEGSSYKDYVLRKAEDFDYN
;
A
#
# COMPACT_ATOMS: atom_id res chain seq x y z
N MET A 1 -11.05 15.65 -8.77
CA MET A 1 -10.03 14.68 -8.34
C MET A 1 -10.80 13.65 -7.53
N GLU A 2 -10.85 12.42 -8.00
CA GLU A 2 -11.51 11.34 -7.27
C GLU A 2 -10.47 10.66 -6.39
N CYS A 3 -10.86 10.32 -5.16
CA CYS A 3 -10.05 9.51 -4.25
C CYS A 3 -10.75 8.17 -4.07
N LYS A 4 -10.03 7.09 -4.32
CA LYS A 4 -10.46 5.73 -3.97
C LYS A 4 -9.53 5.22 -2.89
N SER A 5 -10.12 4.74 -1.80
CA SER A 5 -9.35 4.29 -0.64
C SER A 5 -9.59 2.81 -0.40
N VAL A 6 -8.53 2.09 -0.04
CA VAL A 6 -8.59 0.68 0.34
C VAL A 6 -8.01 0.53 1.73
N LEU A 7 -8.84 0.08 2.68
CA LEU A 7 -8.45 -0.14 4.06
C LEU A 7 -8.04 -1.60 4.27
N PHE A 8 -6.83 -1.81 4.77
CA PHE A 8 -6.25 -3.10 5.12
C PHE A 8 -6.25 -3.26 6.63
N LYS A 9 -7.27 -3.99 7.13
CA LYS A 9 -7.39 -4.25 8.57
C LYS A 9 -6.71 -5.56 8.94
N VAL A 10 -5.80 -5.52 9.91
CA VAL A 10 -5.04 -6.68 10.38
C VAL A 10 -5.97 -7.82 10.81
N VAL A 11 -7.09 -7.48 11.47
CA VAL A 11 -8.05 -8.44 12.00
C VAL A 11 -8.95 -9.06 10.93
N GLU A 12 -9.23 -8.34 9.83
CA GLU A 12 -10.16 -8.79 8.77
C GLU A 12 -9.46 -9.50 7.61
N MET A 13 -8.22 -9.12 7.29
CA MET A 13 -7.46 -9.77 6.23
C MET A 13 -7.22 -11.25 6.53
N LYS A 14 -7.31 -12.10 5.50
CA LYS A 14 -6.92 -13.51 5.59
C LYS A 14 -5.40 -13.64 5.50
N VAL A 15 -4.85 -14.59 6.25
CA VAL A 15 -3.41 -14.90 6.19
C VAL A 15 -3.08 -15.37 4.77
N ASP A 16 -1.95 -14.87 4.25
CA ASP A 16 -1.41 -15.12 2.91
C ASP A 16 -2.29 -14.65 1.73
N GLU A 17 -3.37 -13.90 1.99
CA GLU A 17 -4.10 -13.20 0.93
C GLU A 17 -3.28 -12.02 0.42
N VAL A 18 -2.95 -12.04 -0.87
CA VAL A 18 -2.15 -11.00 -1.53
C VAL A 18 -3.08 -10.03 -2.28
N HIS A 19 -3.09 -8.77 -1.85
CA HIS A 19 -3.69 -7.67 -2.58
C HIS A 19 -2.61 -6.99 -3.42
N SER A 20 -2.65 -7.17 -4.74
CA SER A 20 -1.68 -6.59 -5.66
C SER A 20 -2.26 -5.38 -6.41
N PHE A 21 -1.48 -4.30 -6.44
CA PHE A 21 -1.78 -3.07 -7.13
C PHE A 21 -0.67 -2.78 -8.15
N GLU A 22 -0.98 -3.00 -9.43
CA GLU A 22 -0.10 -2.63 -10.53
C GLU A 22 -0.08 -1.10 -10.69
N ILE A 23 1.12 -0.54 -10.73
CA ILE A 23 1.36 0.90 -10.78
C ILE A 23 1.72 1.28 -12.22
N GLY A 24 0.86 2.08 -12.84
CA GLY A 24 1.03 2.58 -14.20
C GLY A 24 2.24 3.53 -14.35
N GLN A 25 2.59 3.84 -15.59
CA GLN A 25 3.63 4.83 -15.87
C GLN A 25 3.17 6.25 -15.48
N SER A 26 4.12 7.09 -15.04
CA SER A 26 3.89 8.50 -14.64
C SER A 26 3.02 8.68 -13.39
N VAL A 27 3.20 7.77 -12.43
CA VAL A 27 2.50 7.75 -11.16
C VAL A 27 3.48 8.10 -10.04
N GLN A 28 3.00 8.82 -9.02
CA GLN A 28 3.73 9.03 -7.79
C GLN A 28 3.29 7.99 -6.75
N VAL A 29 4.25 7.51 -5.96
CA VAL A 29 3.98 6.61 -4.83
C VAL A 29 4.62 7.21 -3.59
N SER A 30 3.86 7.25 -2.50
CA SER A 30 4.36 7.64 -1.20
C SER A 30 3.99 6.61 -0.14
N VAL A 31 4.92 6.36 0.76
CA VAL A 31 4.78 5.41 1.86
C VAL A 31 5.17 6.11 3.15
N ASN A 32 4.22 6.28 4.07
CA ASN A 32 4.41 7.01 5.33
C ASN A 32 5.05 8.39 5.12
N GLY A 33 4.59 9.12 4.11
CA GLY A 33 5.11 10.45 3.75
C GLY A 33 6.43 10.46 2.96
N ASN A 34 7.12 9.32 2.84
CA ASN A 34 8.33 9.21 2.01
C ASN A 34 7.94 8.97 0.55
N ARG A 35 8.46 9.80 -0.35
CA ARG A 35 8.11 9.74 -1.78
C ARG A 35 9.15 8.94 -2.55
N PHE A 36 8.68 8.01 -3.37
CA PHE A 36 9.48 7.37 -4.40
C PHE A 36 9.53 8.27 -5.63
N SER A 37 10.67 8.35 -6.31
CA SER A 37 10.74 9.08 -7.57
C SER A 37 9.78 8.46 -8.60
N GLN A 38 9.22 9.31 -9.45
CA GLN A 38 8.25 8.88 -10.45
C GLN A 38 8.80 7.75 -11.32
N LYS A 39 7.92 6.81 -11.69
CA LYS A 39 8.24 5.67 -12.58
C LYS A 39 9.20 4.62 -12.02
N ILE A 40 9.58 4.71 -10.74
CA ILE A 40 10.39 3.67 -10.07
C ILE A 40 9.51 2.50 -9.65
N VAL A 41 8.38 2.79 -8.99
CA VAL A 41 7.50 1.75 -8.45
C VAL A 41 6.63 1.19 -9.55
N SER A 42 6.67 -0.13 -9.72
CA SER A 42 5.82 -0.86 -10.67
C SER A 42 4.65 -1.56 -9.99
N ARG A 43 4.77 -1.93 -8.72
CA ARG A 43 3.75 -2.71 -8.01
C ARG A 43 3.82 -2.48 -6.50
N ILE A 44 2.66 -2.52 -5.86
CA ILE A 44 2.51 -2.59 -4.40
C ILE A 44 1.78 -3.90 -4.10
N GLU A 45 2.33 -4.74 -3.23
CA GLU A 45 1.66 -5.93 -2.72
C GLU A 45 1.43 -5.77 -1.22
N VAL A 46 0.20 -6.01 -0.78
CA VAL A 46 -0.19 -6.00 0.64
C VAL A 46 -0.62 -7.41 1.01
N VAL A 47 0.05 -8.00 2.01
CA VAL A 47 -0.20 -9.36 2.45
C VAL A 47 -0.15 -9.46 3.97
N LYS A 48 -1.09 -10.18 4.57
CA LYS A 48 -1.02 -10.53 5.99
C LYS A 48 -0.18 -11.80 6.15
N ARG A 49 0.85 -11.75 6.99
CA ARG A 49 1.64 -12.93 7.36
C ARG A 49 1.73 -13.06 8.87
N GLU A 50 1.80 -14.30 9.34
CA GLU A 50 2.09 -14.59 10.74
C GLU A 50 3.61 -14.74 10.94
N PHE A 51 4.15 -14.00 11.90
CA PHE A 51 5.55 -14.05 12.30
C PHE A 51 5.62 -13.97 13.82
N ASP A 52 6.29 -14.93 14.46
CA ASP A 52 6.37 -15.06 15.93
C ASP A 52 4.98 -15.05 16.62
N ASP A 53 4.05 -15.87 16.15
CA ASP A 53 2.66 -15.98 16.64
C ASP A 53 1.87 -14.65 16.61
N LYS A 54 2.32 -13.69 15.78
CA LYS A 54 1.68 -12.39 15.58
C LYS A 54 1.37 -12.18 14.12
N ALA A 55 0.13 -11.80 13.82
CA ALA A 55 -0.26 -11.33 12.51
C ALA A 55 0.30 -9.92 12.25
N ASN A 56 0.95 -9.73 11.10
CA ASN A 56 1.42 -8.43 10.64
C ASN A 56 1.00 -8.24 9.17
N ILE A 57 0.78 -6.99 8.78
CA ILE A 57 0.65 -6.60 7.37
C ILE A 57 2.05 -6.32 6.84
N PHE A 58 2.39 -6.99 5.73
CA PHE A 58 3.58 -6.77 4.95
C PHE A 58 3.17 -6.01 3.70
N ILE A 59 3.83 -4.88 3.44
CA ILE A 59 3.58 -4.04 2.28
C ILE A 59 4.87 -3.95 1.49
N ASP A 60 4.91 -4.73 0.42
CA ASP A 60 6.07 -4.87 -0.46
C ASP A 60 5.95 -3.91 -1.65
N ILE A 61 6.97 -3.07 -1.84
CA ILE A 61 7.06 -2.09 -2.93
C ILE A 61 8.08 -2.59 -3.95
N PHE A 62 7.68 -2.72 -5.21
CA PHE A 62 8.51 -3.31 -6.26
C PHE A 62 8.92 -2.33 -7.35
N MET A 63 10.11 -2.56 -7.92
CA MET A 63 10.57 -2.04 -9.20
C MET A 63 10.85 -3.21 -10.15
N GLY A 64 9.92 -3.47 -11.06
CA GLY A 64 9.89 -4.72 -11.82
C GLY A 64 9.75 -5.91 -10.87
N ASN A 65 10.71 -6.84 -10.93
CA ASN A 65 10.75 -8.01 -10.05
C ASN A 65 11.60 -7.78 -8.78
N LEU A 66 12.17 -6.60 -8.59
CA LEU A 66 12.99 -6.28 -7.42
C LEU A 66 12.11 -5.69 -6.31
N ASN A 67 12.10 -6.31 -5.13
CA ASN A 67 11.55 -5.69 -3.93
C ASN A 67 12.48 -4.55 -3.48
N LEU A 68 11.98 -3.32 -3.51
CA LEU A 68 12.71 -2.12 -3.09
C LEU A 68 12.64 -1.92 -1.57
N CYS A 69 11.46 -2.13 -1.00
CA CYS A 69 11.26 -2.07 0.44
C CYS A 69 10.03 -2.85 0.87
N THR A 70 10.06 -3.26 2.13
CA THR A 70 8.94 -3.87 2.84
C THR A 70 8.62 -3.03 4.06
N VAL A 71 7.36 -2.61 4.19
CA VAL A 71 6.82 -2.10 5.46
C VAL A 71 6.21 -3.27 6.21
N ILE A 72 6.58 -3.44 7.47
CA ILE A 72 5.98 -4.43 8.38
C ILE A 72 5.20 -3.66 9.44
N ALA A 73 3.88 -3.83 9.45
CA ALA A 73 2.95 -3.11 10.30
C ALA A 73 2.13 -4.07 11.17
N ARG A 74 1.86 -3.65 12.41
CA ARG A 74 0.92 -4.33 13.32
C ARG A 74 -0.41 -3.61 13.42
N GLU A 75 -0.44 -2.40 12.89
CA GLU A 75 -1.58 -1.53 12.74
C GLU A 75 -2.19 -1.63 11.35
N ASP A 76 -3.44 -1.21 11.25
CA ASP A 76 -4.17 -1.13 9.99
C ASP A 76 -3.56 -0.06 9.08
N TYR A 77 -3.64 -0.30 7.78
CA TYR A 77 -3.08 0.59 6.75
C TYR A 77 -4.15 0.94 5.73
N ILE A 78 -3.98 2.10 5.10
CA ILE A 78 -4.84 2.56 4.03
C ILE A 78 -3.99 2.93 2.82
N LEU A 79 -4.48 2.53 1.65
CA LEU A 79 -3.98 2.98 0.36
C LEU A 79 -5.00 3.93 -0.25
N ASP A 80 -4.64 5.21 -0.29
CA ASP A 80 -5.39 6.23 -0.99
C ASP A 80 -4.87 6.34 -2.42
N ILE A 81 -5.78 6.27 -3.39
CA ILE A 81 -5.51 6.38 -4.82
C ILE A 81 -6.21 7.63 -5.33
N TYR A 82 -5.42 8.68 -5.56
CA TYR A 82 -5.90 9.93 -6.12
C TYR A 82 -5.80 9.87 -7.64
N GLU A 83 -6.92 10.02 -8.33
CA GLU A 83 -6.99 9.97 -9.80
C GLU A 83 -7.44 11.35 -10.34
N GLY A 84 -6.55 11.94 -11.14
CA GLY A 84 -6.79 13.15 -11.92
C GLY A 84 -6.68 12.86 -13.42
N SER A 85 -7.02 13.83 -14.26
CA SER A 85 -7.02 13.67 -15.72
C SER A 85 -5.66 13.36 -16.33
N SER A 86 -4.56 13.64 -15.62
CA SER A 86 -3.18 13.48 -16.10
C SER A 86 -2.21 12.94 -15.04
N TYR A 87 -2.70 12.60 -13.85
CA TYR A 87 -1.86 12.08 -12.77
C TYR A 87 -2.64 11.04 -11.95
N LYS A 88 -1.88 10.10 -11.41
CA LYS A 88 -2.34 9.18 -10.37
C LYS A 88 -1.32 9.22 -9.24
N ASP A 89 -1.79 9.26 -8.00
CA ASP A 89 -0.94 9.22 -6.81
C ASP A 89 -1.43 8.11 -5.88
N TYR A 90 -0.49 7.31 -5.39
CA TYR A 90 -0.74 6.21 -4.47
C TYR A 90 -0.10 6.57 -3.14
N VAL A 91 -0.92 6.77 -2.12
CA VAL A 91 -0.49 7.20 -0.79
C VAL A 91 -0.81 6.09 0.19
N LEU A 92 0.25 5.42 0.65
CA LEU A 92 0.19 4.37 1.64
C LEU A 92 0.54 4.93 3.02
N ARG A 93 -0.36 4.83 3.98
CA ARG A 93 -0.18 5.37 5.33
C ARG A 93 -0.91 4.50 6.37
N LYS A 94 -0.57 4.70 7.64
CA LYS A 94 -1.34 4.13 8.76
C LYS A 94 -2.78 4.64 8.68
N ALA A 95 -3.74 3.76 8.97
CA ALA A 95 -5.14 4.15 9.08
C ALA A 95 -5.35 5.01 10.33
N GLU A 96 -6.17 6.04 10.19
CA GLU A 96 -6.61 6.95 11.26
C GLU A 96 -8.09 6.70 11.56
N ASP A 97 -8.59 7.16 12.72
CA ASP A 97 -9.95 6.82 13.19
C ASP A 97 -11.07 7.19 12.19
N PHE A 98 -10.88 8.24 11.38
CA PHE A 98 -11.87 8.64 10.38
C PHE A 98 -11.91 7.73 9.15
N ASP A 99 -10.87 6.94 8.88
CA ASP A 99 -10.78 6.04 7.72
C ASP A 99 -11.70 4.81 7.84
N TYR A 100 -12.29 4.60 9.03
CA TYR A 100 -13.19 3.49 9.33
C TYR A 100 -14.68 3.84 9.11
N ASN A 101 -14.99 5.09 8.75
CA ASN A 101 -16.37 5.60 8.58
C ASN A 101 -16.84 5.59 7.12
#